data_AF-A0A5M3X0F5-F1
#
_entry.id   AF-A0A5M3X0F5-F1
#
_cell.length_a   1.000
_cell.length_b   1.000
_cell.length_c   1.000
_cell.angle_alpha   90.00
_cell.angle_beta   90.00
_cell.angle_gamma   90.00
#
_symmetry.space_group_name_H-M   'P 1'
#
loop_
_entity.id
_entity.type
_entity.pdbx_description
1 polymer ?
#
loop_
_entity_poly.entity_id
_entity_poly.type
_entity_poly.pdbx_seq_one_letter_code
_entity_poly.pdbx_strand_id
1 'polypeptide(L)'
;MLEDAYRMWNANCNQLFVYDDFLGQSTLEDKLYKNEDSRLISLMKRISADPTKRFICTTRSYILAQGKTRYERLDRENFEPVTCVVNLDDYDRETRARILYNHTFWSRWPASQKASLADPDNYRRIIDHPNFNPRVISDVLATSFNPSWGDVTTQLVASLDDPMRVWRHIFENQLTDADRVLLATLFSLGGGSFFVHLQEVLLAQEDWDTSRMRRSLHVLDGTFVKIYYEQSHQYIELSNPSINDFLIREMADDNSILRRVLLNARSFEQVANIWVYHPSSNICDHGDLYIDLHPLSHEIEDAALATLEVPTASTRGLVGRLVIALRVSAGLGLSRLNDRVADLISVQGRIYFGQYDDIAEMIRETAGSRNPQIRKHHKAILIEGLTALFNRDRSEKGVFTAGIYAHKLAEFVDEKVLDNIDAQAGEQFGHLMELYEFGSPDELDPDVFAEALRYISIFPDFYTNWPMAEAAMEDFRVEVNDADGEEDYEDDDPEWSDGIIYEIMTALMDIADQD
;
A
#
# COMPACT_ATOMS: atom_id res chain seq x y z
N MET A 1 7.03 -9.94 -6.41
CA MET A 1 7.93 -9.27 -5.44
C MET A 1 8.41 -10.19 -4.31
N LEU A 2 7.55 -10.63 -3.38
CA LEU A 2 7.97 -11.54 -2.29
C LEU A 2 8.52 -12.87 -2.81
N GLU A 3 7.88 -13.46 -3.83
CA GLU A 3 8.37 -14.67 -4.49
C GLU A 3 9.74 -14.52 -5.14
N ASP A 4 10.03 -13.33 -5.67
CA ASP A 4 11.31 -13.03 -6.29
C ASP A 4 12.40 -12.94 -5.21
N ALA A 5 12.10 -12.35 -4.04
CA ALA A 5 13.00 -12.34 -2.89
C ALA A 5 13.34 -13.77 -2.42
N TYR A 6 12.34 -14.66 -2.35
CA TYR A 6 12.57 -16.08 -2.02
C TYR A 6 13.33 -16.84 -3.13
N ARG A 7 13.07 -16.54 -4.42
CA ARG A 7 13.76 -17.18 -5.56
C ARG A 7 15.20 -16.73 -5.73
N MET A 8 15.49 -15.46 -5.43
CA MET A 8 16.82 -14.87 -5.57
C MET A 8 17.67 -15.01 -4.30
N TRP A 9 17.13 -15.64 -3.26
CA TRP A 9 17.87 -15.95 -2.03
C TRP A 9 19.09 -16.82 -2.32
N ASN A 10 20.26 -16.35 -1.92
CA ASN A 10 21.53 -17.03 -2.03
C ASN A 10 22.24 -17.02 -0.68
N ALA A 11 22.38 -18.20 -0.08
CA ALA A 11 23.03 -18.37 1.21
C ALA A 11 24.52 -18.01 1.19
N ASN A 12 25.19 -18.10 0.03
CA ASN A 12 26.65 -17.96 -0.09
C ASN A 12 27.13 -16.54 -0.41
N CYS A 13 26.24 -15.54 -0.36
CA CYS A 13 26.65 -14.15 -0.57
C CYS A 13 25.87 -13.19 0.32
N ASN A 14 26.48 -12.04 0.58
CA ASN A 14 25.79 -10.94 1.25
C ASN A 14 24.69 -10.43 0.31
N GLN A 15 23.47 -10.26 0.82
CA GLN A 15 22.36 -9.73 0.02
C GLN A 15 21.58 -8.69 0.79
N LEU A 16 21.34 -7.56 0.12
CA LEU A 16 20.44 -6.53 0.60
C LEU A 16 19.09 -6.70 -0.10
N PHE A 17 18.05 -6.89 0.70
CA PHE A 17 16.67 -6.92 0.24
C PHE A 17 16.04 -5.56 0.52
N VAL A 18 15.61 -4.87 -0.54
CA VAL A 18 14.95 -3.57 -0.45
C VAL A 18 13.48 -3.74 -0.78
N TYR A 19 12.63 -3.39 0.17
CA TYR A 19 11.18 -3.31 0.01
C TYR A 19 10.79 -1.84 -0.05
N ASP A 20 10.59 -1.34 -1.26
CA ASP A 20 10.18 0.04 -1.49
C ASP A 20 8.66 0.21 -1.25
N ASP A 21 8.25 1.33 -0.66
CA ASP A 21 6.85 1.68 -0.33
C ASP A 21 6.09 0.61 0.48
N PHE A 22 6.74 0.12 1.54
CA PHE A 22 6.17 -0.82 2.50
C PHE A 22 4.86 -0.25 3.09
N LEU A 23 3.74 -0.95 2.87
CA LEU A 23 2.39 -0.56 3.34
C LEU A 23 1.82 0.73 2.72
N GLY A 24 2.40 1.22 1.62
CA GLY A 24 1.92 2.37 0.84
C GLY A 24 0.53 2.23 0.21
N GLN A 25 0.05 3.29 -0.45
CA GLN A 25 -1.29 3.34 -1.09
C GLN A 25 -1.52 2.24 -2.14
N SER A 26 -0.48 1.84 -2.89
CA SER A 26 -0.56 0.74 -3.87
C SER A 26 -0.59 -0.63 -3.19
N THR A 27 0.11 -0.80 -2.06
CA THR A 27 0.17 -2.07 -1.31
C THR A 27 -0.98 -2.25 -0.32
N LEU A 28 -1.71 -1.19 0.05
CA LEU A 28 -2.91 -1.28 0.90
C LEU A 28 -4.08 -1.96 0.18
N GLU A 29 -4.17 -1.84 -1.14
CA GLU A 29 -5.21 -2.47 -1.97
C GLU A 29 -4.81 -3.86 -2.48
N ASP A 30 -3.52 -4.11 -2.75
CA ASP A 30 -3.01 -5.42 -3.18
C ASP A 30 -2.98 -6.48 -2.05
N LYS A 31 -3.15 -6.09 -0.79
CA LYS A 31 -3.15 -6.99 0.38
C LYS A 31 -4.47 -7.73 0.64
N LEU A 32 -5.12 -8.20 -0.43
CA LEU A 32 -6.22 -9.17 -0.33
C LEU A 32 -5.71 -10.62 -0.30
N TYR A 33 -4.41 -10.85 -0.45
CA TYR A 33 -3.80 -12.16 -0.24
C TYR A 33 -3.35 -12.33 1.21
N LYS A 34 -4.19 -13.00 2.01
CA LYS A 34 -3.95 -13.48 3.38
C LYS A 34 -2.59 -14.13 3.65
N ASN A 35 -1.93 -14.63 2.62
CA ASN A 35 -0.64 -15.28 2.72
C ASN A 35 0.54 -14.32 2.56
N GLU A 36 0.36 -13.13 1.97
CA GLU A 36 1.48 -12.20 1.73
C GLU A 36 1.96 -11.50 2.99
N ASP A 37 1.05 -11.10 3.88
CA ASP A 37 1.43 -10.49 5.16
C ASP A 37 2.21 -11.47 6.05
N SER A 38 1.79 -12.74 6.07
CA SER A 38 2.50 -13.80 6.79
C SER A 38 3.87 -14.07 6.14
N ARG A 39 3.95 -14.13 4.81
CA ARG A 39 5.20 -14.33 4.06
C ARG A 39 6.17 -13.16 4.18
N LEU A 40 5.66 -11.93 4.24
CA LEU A 40 6.46 -10.73 4.45
C LEU A 40 7.05 -10.72 5.86
N ILE A 41 6.26 -11.03 6.88
CA ILE A 41 6.76 -11.18 8.26
C ILE A 41 7.77 -12.33 8.32
N SER A 42 7.52 -13.46 7.67
CA SER A 42 8.47 -14.57 7.60
C SER A 42 9.76 -14.20 6.86
N LEU A 43 9.67 -13.40 5.79
CA LEU A 43 10.82 -12.90 5.04
C LEU A 43 11.62 -11.91 5.90
N MET A 44 10.96 -10.97 6.57
CA MET A 44 11.57 -10.02 7.51
C MET A 44 12.31 -10.74 8.63
N LYS A 45 11.67 -11.75 9.24
CA LYS A 45 12.30 -12.60 10.27
C LYS A 45 13.50 -13.36 9.71
N ARG A 46 13.38 -13.96 8.52
CA ARG A 46 14.45 -14.70 7.85
C ARG A 46 15.65 -13.81 7.53
N ILE A 47 15.40 -12.58 7.07
CA ILE A 47 16.46 -11.62 6.78
C ILE A 47 17.06 -11.06 8.07
N SER A 48 16.25 -10.80 9.10
CA SER A 48 16.72 -10.31 10.40
C SER A 48 17.57 -11.33 11.15
N ALA A 49 17.36 -12.63 10.88
CA ALA A 49 18.16 -13.69 11.48
C ALA A 49 19.52 -13.85 10.76
N ASP A 50 19.58 -13.61 9.44
CA ASP A 50 20.79 -13.81 8.64
C ASP A 50 21.73 -12.59 8.65
N PRO A 51 22.92 -12.68 9.26
CA PRO A 51 23.84 -11.54 9.40
C PRO A 51 24.43 -11.12 8.04
N THR A 52 24.39 -11.97 7.03
CA THR A 52 24.81 -11.64 5.66
C THR A 52 23.69 -10.95 4.88
N LYS A 53 22.50 -10.87 5.45
CA LYS A 53 21.32 -10.29 4.83
C LYS A 53 20.89 -9.05 5.60
N ARG A 54 20.34 -8.10 4.86
CA ARG A 54 19.74 -6.90 5.43
C ARG A 54 18.44 -6.63 4.72
N PHE A 55 17.44 -6.21 5.48
CA PHE A 55 16.15 -5.82 4.95
C PHE A 55 15.95 -4.34 5.18
N ILE A 56 15.77 -3.59 4.10
CA ILE A 56 15.44 -2.18 4.15
C ILE A 56 14.03 -2.02 3.65
N CYS A 57 13.14 -1.57 4.53
CA CYS A 57 11.84 -1.05 4.13
C CYS A 57 11.91 0.46 4.00
N THR A 58 11.34 1.01 2.94
CA THR A 58 10.97 2.42 2.91
C THR A 58 9.47 2.52 3.16
N THR A 59 9.03 3.41 4.03
CA THR A 59 7.61 3.70 4.25
C THR A 59 7.45 5.08 4.86
N ARG A 60 6.24 5.64 4.78
CA ARG A 60 5.92 6.88 5.47
C ARG A 60 5.75 6.59 6.97
N SER A 61 6.24 7.48 7.83
CA SER A 61 6.22 7.28 9.30
C SER A 61 4.83 7.00 9.87
N TYR A 62 3.80 7.69 9.36
CA TYR A 62 2.41 7.46 9.77
C TYR A 62 1.86 6.11 9.28
N ILE A 63 2.32 5.63 8.10
CA ILE A 63 1.96 4.31 7.57
C ILE A 63 2.59 3.22 8.45
N LEU A 64 3.84 3.41 8.89
CA LEU A 64 4.47 2.53 9.87
C LEU A 64 3.68 2.50 11.19
N ALA A 65 3.23 3.65 11.69
CA ALA A 65 2.41 3.75 12.90
C ALA A 65 1.04 3.06 12.76
N GLN A 66 0.36 3.23 11.62
CA GLN A 66 -0.86 2.49 11.29
C GLN A 66 -0.58 0.99 11.13
N GLY A 67 0.54 0.64 10.50
CA GLY A 67 1.02 -0.72 10.39
C GLY A 67 1.17 -1.36 11.76
N LYS A 68 1.80 -0.70 12.73
CA LYS A 68 1.90 -1.20 14.11
C LYS A 68 0.52 -1.43 14.76
N THR A 69 -0.45 -0.57 14.48
CA THR A 69 -1.82 -0.68 15.04
C THR A 69 -2.66 -1.76 14.35
N ARG A 70 -2.54 -1.89 13.02
CA ARG A 70 -3.31 -2.83 12.17
C ARG A 70 -2.69 -4.23 12.13
N TYR A 71 -1.37 -4.30 12.26
CA TYR A 71 -0.61 -5.51 12.49
C TYR A 71 -0.26 -5.59 13.98
N GLU A 72 -1.25 -5.90 14.83
CA GLU A 72 -1.02 -6.30 16.23
C GLU A 72 0.09 -7.37 16.36
N ARG A 73 0.35 -8.15 15.30
CA ARG A 73 1.42 -9.16 15.21
C ARG A 73 2.83 -8.57 15.10
N LEU A 74 3.02 -7.35 14.60
CA LEU A 74 4.32 -6.67 14.60
C LEU A 74 4.66 -6.15 16.01
N ASP A 75 3.65 -5.71 16.76
CA ASP A 75 3.82 -5.17 18.13
C ASP A 75 3.99 -6.29 19.19
N ARG A 76 3.38 -7.47 18.99
CA ARG A 76 3.46 -8.61 19.92
C ARG A 76 4.78 -9.41 19.87
N GLU A 77 5.58 -9.25 18.82
CA GLU A 77 6.80 -10.05 18.56
C GLU A 77 8.10 -9.32 18.97
N ASN A 78 8.00 -8.22 19.75
CA ASN A 78 9.11 -7.30 20.04
C ASN A 78 9.90 -6.92 18.77
N PHE A 79 9.21 -6.83 17.63
CA PHE A 79 9.83 -6.39 16.40
C PHE A 79 9.98 -4.87 16.50
N GLU A 80 11.11 -4.45 17.07
CA GLU A 80 11.58 -3.07 17.06
C GLU A 80 12.54 -2.93 15.88
N PRO A 81 12.04 -2.68 14.65
CA PRO A 81 12.94 -2.39 13.54
C PRO A 81 13.76 -1.17 13.93
N VAL A 82 15.04 -1.17 13.57
CA VAL A 82 15.85 0.05 13.63
C VAL A 82 15.20 1.05 12.69
N THR A 83 14.45 2.00 13.26
CA THR A 83 13.77 3.02 12.48
C THR A 83 14.72 4.15 12.21
N CYS A 84 15.18 4.25 10.96
CA CYS A 84 15.76 5.48 10.45
C CYS A 84 14.63 6.35 9.91
N VAL A 85 14.21 7.35 10.69
CA VAL A 85 13.23 8.33 10.22
C VAL A 85 13.99 9.40 9.46
N VAL A 86 13.82 9.41 8.14
CA VAL A 86 14.34 10.49 7.31
C VAL A 86 13.35 11.66 7.41
N ASN A 87 13.64 12.62 8.29
CA ASN A 87 12.88 13.87 8.34
C ASN A 87 13.52 14.89 7.39
N LEU A 88 12.69 15.60 6.62
CA LEU A 88 13.16 16.68 5.75
C LEU A 88 13.75 17.85 6.55
N ASP A 89 13.30 18.02 7.81
CA ASP A 89 13.85 19.02 8.72
C ASP A 89 15.29 18.70 9.16
N ASP A 90 15.69 17.42 9.10
CA ASP A 90 17.03 16.97 9.50
C ASP A 90 18.07 17.17 8.37
N TYR A 91 17.62 17.53 7.16
CA TYR A 91 18.54 17.83 6.07
C TYR A 91 19.29 19.13 6.33
N ASP A 92 20.58 18.98 6.59
CA ASP A 92 21.50 20.10 6.60
C ASP A 92 21.62 20.76 5.22
N ARG A 93 22.18 21.97 5.20
CA ARG A 93 22.35 22.74 3.97
C ARG A 93 23.18 22.01 2.93
N GLU A 94 24.18 21.23 3.34
CA GLU A 94 25.05 20.50 2.42
C GLU A 94 24.28 19.41 1.67
N THR A 95 23.52 18.62 2.40
CA THR A 95 22.63 17.59 1.84
C THR A 95 21.62 18.21 0.88
N ARG A 96 20.97 19.31 1.27
CA ARG A 96 20.04 20.03 0.40
C ARG A 96 20.72 20.56 -0.87
N ALA A 97 21.95 21.08 -0.77
CA ALA A 97 22.73 21.52 -1.92
C ALA A 97 23.13 20.37 -2.84
N ARG A 98 23.57 19.23 -2.30
CA ARG A 98 23.87 18.01 -3.08
C ARG A 98 22.65 17.50 -3.83
N ILE A 99 21.48 17.50 -3.18
CA ILE A 99 20.21 17.11 -3.80
C ILE A 99 19.88 18.05 -4.98
N LEU A 100 19.91 19.37 -4.74
CA LEU A 100 19.66 20.36 -5.77
C LEU A 100 20.63 20.23 -6.96
N TYR A 101 21.94 20.09 -6.67
CA TYR A 101 22.98 19.88 -7.66
C TYR A 101 22.70 18.65 -8.51
N ASN A 102 22.48 17.49 -7.88
CA ASN A 102 22.28 16.22 -8.58
C ASN A 102 21.09 16.28 -9.53
N HIS A 103 19.93 16.77 -9.06
CA HIS A 103 18.75 16.87 -9.93
C HIS A 103 18.93 17.91 -11.04
N THR A 104 19.60 19.03 -10.75
CA THR A 104 19.90 20.06 -11.76
C THR A 104 20.81 19.51 -12.85
N PHE A 105 21.88 18.82 -12.44
CA PHE A 105 22.88 18.23 -13.32
C PHE A 105 22.23 17.30 -14.36
N TRP A 106 21.42 16.35 -13.90
CA TRP A 106 20.77 15.35 -14.76
C TRP A 106 19.51 15.85 -15.49
N SER A 107 19.00 17.04 -15.17
CA SER A 107 17.84 17.61 -15.85
C SER A 107 18.11 17.92 -17.33
N ARG A 108 17.06 18.02 -18.15
CA ARG A 108 17.16 18.44 -19.56
C ARG A 108 17.12 19.97 -19.75
N TRP A 109 17.25 20.73 -18.67
CA TRP A 109 17.14 22.18 -18.71
C TRP A 109 18.35 22.81 -19.41
N PRO A 110 18.22 24.01 -20.00
CA PRO A 110 19.33 24.65 -20.72
C PRO A 110 20.57 24.86 -19.82
N ALA A 111 21.77 24.67 -20.35
CA ALA A 111 23.02 24.81 -19.59
C ALA A 111 23.15 26.18 -18.92
N SER A 112 22.76 27.26 -19.62
CA SER A 112 22.76 28.62 -19.07
C SER A 112 21.84 28.81 -17.87
N GLN A 113 20.72 28.07 -17.86
CA GLN A 113 19.75 28.06 -16.77
C GLN A 113 20.31 27.28 -15.57
N LYS A 114 20.96 26.13 -15.81
CA LYS A 114 21.66 25.37 -14.76
C LYS A 114 22.81 26.17 -14.12
N ALA A 115 23.64 26.80 -14.94
CA ALA A 115 24.78 27.59 -14.47
C ALA A 115 24.37 28.77 -13.58
N SER A 116 23.18 29.34 -13.81
CA SER A 116 22.66 30.42 -12.95
C SER A 116 22.46 29.99 -11.49
N LEU A 117 22.25 28.69 -11.22
CA LEU A 117 22.14 28.15 -9.87
C LEU A 117 23.47 28.08 -9.12
N ALA A 118 24.63 28.28 -9.78
CA ALA A 118 25.91 28.38 -9.10
C ALA A 118 26.05 29.68 -8.28
N ASP A 119 25.23 30.69 -8.58
CA ASP A 119 25.19 31.95 -7.81
C ASP A 119 24.63 31.70 -6.39
N PRO A 120 25.37 32.08 -5.33
CA PRO A 120 24.89 32.00 -3.95
C PRO A 120 23.53 32.65 -3.70
N ASP A 121 23.19 33.73 -4.39
CA ASP A 121 21.89 34.40 -4.20
C ASP A 121 20.73 33.57 -4.79
N ASN A 122 21.02 32.62 -5.67
CA ASN A 122 20.04 31.74 -6.30
C ASN A 122 19.84 30.45 -5.52
N TYR A 123 20.89 29.66 -5.31
CA TYR A 123 20.71 28.34 -4.68
C TYR A 123 20.30 28.45 -3.20
N ARG A 124 20.77 29.49 -2.47
CA ARG A 124 20.40 29.69 -1.07
C ARG A 124 18.90 29.85 -0.88
N ARG A 125 18.22 30.56 -1.80
CA ARG A 125 16.75 30.73 -1.77
C ARG A 125 15.99 29.41 -1.90
N ILE A 126 16.62 28.39 -2.49
CA ILE A 126 16.04 27.07 -2.68
C ILE A 126 16.40 26.18 -1.48
N ILE A 127 17.68 26.02 -1.14
CA ILE A 127 18.10 25.09 -0.07
C ILE A 127 17.65 25.56 1.33
N ASP A 128 17.53 26.87 1.55
CA ASP A 128 17.04 27.45 2.81
C ASP A 128 15.52 27.60 2.84
N HIS A 129 14.82 27.16 1.80
CA HIS A 129 13.37 27.27 1.75
C HIS A 129 12.73 26.43 2.87
N PRO A 130 11.74 26.96 3.63
CA PRO A 130 11.11 26.22 4.72
C PRO A 130 10.39 24.96 4.24
N ASN A 131 9.87 24.96 3.00
CA ASN A 131 9.21 23.81 2.39
C ASN A 131 10.14 23.02 1.46
N PHE A 132 11.46 23.02 1.70
CA PHE A 132 12.40 22.29 0.86
C PHE A 132 11.99 20.81 0.77
N ASN A 133 11.74 20.33 -0.44
CA ASN A 133 11.30 18.97 -0.69
C ASN A 133 12.03 18.40 -1.91
N PRO A 134 12.90 17.38 -1.74
CA PRO A 134 13.66 16.77 -2.84
C PRO A 134 12.78 16.29 -3.99
N ARG A 135 11.58 15.79 -3.66
CA ARG A 135 10.65 15.25 -4.64
C ARG A 135 10.11 16.35 -5.54
N VAL A 136 9.75 17.50 -4.96
CA VAL A 136 9.29 18.68 -5.70
C VAL A 136 10.40 19.22 -6.60
N ILE A 137 11.64 19.29 -6.10
CA ILE A 137 12.81 19.70 -6.90
C ILE A 137 13.00 18.75 -8.09
N SER A 138 12.99 17.44 -7.83
CA SER A 138 13.11 16.41 -8.86
C SER A 138 12.00 16.51 -9.90
N ASP A 139 10.75 16.66 -9.47
CA ASP A 139 9.58 16.69 -10.35
C ASP A 139 9.62 17.91 -11.28
N VAL A 140 9.93 19.09 -10.75
CA VAL A 140 10.08 20.30 -11.57
C VAL A 140 11.18 20.12 -12.59
N LEU A 141 12.34 19.63 -12.18
CA LEU A 141 13.51 19.46 -13.05
C LEU A 141 13.35 18.31 -14.05
N ALA A 142 12.43 17.38 -13.82
CA ALA A 142 12.05 16.36 -14.79
C ALA A 142 11.20 16.92 -15.95
N THR A 143 10.49 18.04 -15.74
CA THR A 143 9.72 18.70 -16.79
C THR A 143 10.62 19.50 -17.75
N SER A 144 10.05 19.98 -18.87
CA SER A 144 10.76 20.88 -19.78
C SER A 144 10.80 22.29 -19.21
N PHE A 145 11.97 22.94 -19.25
CA PHE A 145 12.11 24.33 -18.83
C PHE A 145 11.17 25.24 -19.63
N ASN A 146 10.38 26.06 -18.93
CA ASN A 146 9.48 27.03 -19.54
C ASN A 146 9.91 28.48 -19.23
N PRO A 147 10.52 29.22 -20.20
CA PRO A 147 10.99 30.58 -19.96
C PRO A 147 9.90 31.57 -19.52
N SER A 148 8.63 31.27 -19.79
CA SER A 148 7.51 32.15 -19.39
C SER A 148 7.24 32.14 -17.88
N TRP A 149 7.76 31.14 -17.14
CA TRP A 149 7.57 31.02 -15.70
C TRP A 149 8.72 31.63 -14.88
N GLY A 150 9.64 32.34 -15.54
CA GLY A 150 10.82 32.95 -14.94
C GLY A 150 12.08 32.11 -15.11
N ASP A 151 13.15 32.54 -14.46
CA ASP A 151 14.41 31.79 -14.38
C ASP A 151 14.27 30.52 -13.52
N VAL A 152 15.33 29.72 -13.47
CA VAL A 152 15.35 28.46 -12.70
C VAL A 152 15.01 28.66 -11.24
N THR A 153 15.63 29.66 -10.60
CA THR A 153 15.41 29.96 -9.18
C THR A 153 13.95 30.28 -8.92
N THR A 154 13.35 31.12 -9.77
CA THR A 154 11.94 31.51 -9.65
C THR A 154 11.02 30.31 -9.79
N GLN A 155 11.27 29.43 -10.75
CA GLN A 155 10.45 28.23 -10.95
C GLN A 155 10.58 27.25 -9.78
N LEU A 156 11.80 26.98 -9.29
CA LEU A 156 12.01 26.07 -8.17
C LEU A 156 11.41 26.60 -6.87
N VAL A 157 11.68 27.87 -6.51
CA VAL A 157 11.11 28.49 -5.31
C VAL A 157 9.59 28.46 -5.37
N ALA A 158 9.00 28.88 -6.50
CA ALA A 158 7.55 28.93 -6.61
C ALA A 158 6.88 27.54 -6.63
N SER A 159 7.62 26.48 -6.97
CA SER A 159 7.17 25.10 -6.81
C SER A 159 7.34 24.59 -5.38
N LEU A 160 8.33 25.05 -4.62
CA LEU A 160 8.43 24.77 -3.19
C LEU A 160 7.36 25.52 -2.38
N ASP A 161 6.95 26.71 -2.85
CA ASP A 161 5.81 27.46 -2.31
C ASP A 161 4.47 26.73 -2.55
N ASP A 162 4.30 26.14 -3.74
CA ASP A 162 3.11 25.37 -4.10
C ASP A 162 3.46 24.20 -5.04
N PRO A 163 3.77 23.01 -4.49
CA PRO A 163 4.12 21.83 -5.27
C PRO A 163 3.00 21.36 -6.21
N MET A 164 1.76 21.65 -5.85
CA MET A 164 0.59 21.28 -6.64
C MET A 164 0.43 22.18 -7.85
N ARG A 165 0.97 23.41 -7.81
CA ARG A 165 0.87 24.37 -8.90
C ARG A 165 1.42 23.85 -10.22
N VAL A 166 2.49 23.06 -10.17
CA VAL A 166 3.12 22.45 -11.36
C VAL A 166 2.14 21.47 -12.00
N TRP A 167 1.62 20.54 -11.20
CA TRP A 167 0.66 19.54 -11.66
C TRP A 167 -0.63 20.20 -12.12
N ARG A 168 -1.16 21.16 -11.37
CA ARG A 168 -2.35 21.94 -11.73
C ARG A 168 -2.14 22.65 -13.05
N HIS A 169 -1.01 23.31 -13.24
CA HIS A 169 -0.74 24.00 -14.49
C HIS A 169 -0.74 23.03 -15.69
N ILE A 170 -0.04 21.90 -15.60
CA ILE A 170 -0.01 20.91 -16.69
C ILE A 170 -1.41 20.32 -16.90
N PHE A 171 -2.09 19.95 -15.82
CA PHE A 171 -3.43 19.38 -15.84
C PHE A 171 -4.45 20.33 -16.49
N GLU A 172 -4.48 21.60 -16.08
CA GLU A 172 -5.44 22.59 -16.57
C GLU A 172 -5.12 23.13 -17.96
N ASN A 173 -3.84 23.29 -18.31
CA ASN A 173 -3.44 24.04 -19.52
C ASN A 173 -2.84 23.15 -20.62
N GLN A 174 -2.33 21.96 -20.29
CA GLN A 174 -1.63 21.10 -21.25
C GLN A 174 -2.36 19.78 -21.50
N LEU A 175 -3.10 19.27 -20.52
CA LEU A 175 -3.90 18.06 -20.69
C LEU A 175 -5.25 18.37 -21.31
N THR A 176 -5.63 17.55 -22.29
CA THR A 176 -6.98 17.55 -22.86
C THR A 176 -7.97 16.89 -21.89
N ASP A 177 -9.26 17.09 -22.12
CA ASP A 177 -10.32 16.41 -21.36
C ASP A 177 -10.14 14.88 -21.36
N ALA A 178 -9.71 14.30 -22.48
CA ALA A 178 -9.45 12.87 -22.57
C ALA A 178 -8.33 12.42 -21.62
N ASP A 179 -7.24 13.18 -21.56
CA ASP A 179 -6.08 12.83 -20.73
C ASP A 179 -6.44 12.89 -19.24
N ARG A 180 -7.25 13.89 -18.84
CA ARG A 180 -7.75 14.03 -17.47
C ARG A 180 -8.69 12.89 -17.08
N VAL A 181 -9.57 12.47 -17.99
CA VAL A 181 -10.47 11.31 -17.77
C VAL A 181 -9.66 10.02 -17.65
N LEU A 182 -8.59 9.84 -18.43
CA LEU A 182 -7.71 8.69 -18.29
C LEU A 182 -7.04 8.66 -16.91
N LEU A 183 -6.48 9.79 -16.45
CA LEU A 183 -5.88 9.90 -15.12
C LEU A 183 -6.89 9.62 -14.01
N ALA A 184 -8.09 10.19 -14.09
CA ALA A 184 -9.14 9.93 -13.10
C ALA A 184 -9.64 8.48 -13.13
N THR A 185 -9.65 7.84 -14.30
CA THR A 185 -9.99 6.41 -14.42
C THR A 185 -8.91 5.55 -13.77
N LEU A 186 -7.63 5.84 -14.03
CA LEU A 186 -6.51 5.14 -13.40
C LEU A 186 -6.49 5.35 -11.88
N PHE A 187 -6.75 6.58 -11.41
CA PHE A 187 -6.96 6.91 -9.99
C PHE A 187 -8.06 6.06 -9.38
N SER A 188 -9.22 5.94 -10.03
CA SER A 188 -10.31 5.08 -9.54
C SER A 188 -9.91 3.60 -9.48
N LEU A 189 -8.91 3.16 -10.23
CA LEU A 189 -8.41 1.78 -10.20
C LEU A 189 -7.26 1.58 -9.19
N GLY A 190 -7.03 2.54 -8.28
CA GLY A 190 -5.96 2.45 -7.28
C GLY A 190 -4.63 3.07 -7.72
N GLY A 191 -4.62 3.81 -8.83
CA GLY A 191 -3.43 4.46 -9.36
C GLY A 191 -2.55 3.55 -10.24
N GLY A 192 -2.93 2.29 -10.44
CA GLY A 192 -2.24 1.33 -11.31
C GLY A 192 -3.20 0.30 -11.93
N SER A 193 -2.93 -0.13 -13.16
CA SER A 193 -3.73 -1.16 -13.83
C SER A 193 -2.98 -1.77 -15.02
N PHE A 194 -3.26 -3.05 -15.31
CA PHE A 194 -2.93 -3.65 -16.60
C PHE A 194 -3.62 -2.90 -17.74
N PHE A 195 -2.93 -2.78 -18.89
CA PHE A 195 -3.42 -2.08 -20.07
C PHE A 195 -4.80 -2.60 -20.52
N VAL A 196 -4.98 -3.92 -20.53
CA VAL A 196 -6.23 -4.56 -20.97
C VAL A 196 -7.40 -4.13 -20.09
N HIS A 197 -7.21 -4.11 -18.78
CA HIS A 197 -8.27 -3.72 -17.85
C HIS A 197 -8.59 -2.22 -17.95
N LEU A 198 -7.56 -1.37 -18.01
CA LEU A 198 -7.75 0.07 -18.23
C LEU A 198 -8.47 0.34 -19.57
N GLN A 199 -8.13 -0.42 -20.61
CA GLN A 199 -8.77 -0.34 -21.92
C GLN A 199 -10.24 -0.73 -21.86
N GLU A 200 -10.60 -1.81 -21.19
CA GLU A 200 -11.98 -2.25 -21.01
C GLU A 200 -12.85 -1.18 -20.32
N VAL A 201 -12.32 -0.55 -19.26
CA VAL A 201 -13.03 0.51 -18.52
C VAL A 201 -13.19 1.76 -19.38
N LEU A 202 -12.15 2.18 -20.11
CA LEU A 202 -12.20 3.38 -20.95
C LEU A 202 -13.10 3.19 -22.18
N LEU A 203 -12.96 2.08 -22.91
CA LEU A 203 -13.76 1.80 -24.13
C LEU A 203 -15.27 1.65 -23.85
N ALA A 204 -15.65 1.44 -22.59
CA ALA A 204 -17.04 1.42 -22.19
C ALA A 204 -17.70 2.81 -22.18
N GLN A 205 -16.91 3.88 -22.25
CA GLN A 205 -17.38 5.25 -22.36
C GLN A 205 -17.56 5.61 -23.86
N GLU A 206 -18.68 6.25 -24.23
CA GLU A 206 -19.08 6.47 -25.65
C GLU A 206 -18.02 7.17 -26.52
N ASP A 207 -17.11 7.93 -25.90
CA ASP A 207 -16.13 8.78 -26.59
C ASP A 207 -14.72 8.16 -26.74
N TRP A 208 -14.51 6.91 -26.29
CA TRP A 208 -13.18 6.29 -26.29
C TRP A 208 -13.01 5.22 -27.36
N ASP A 209 -11.86 5.28 -28.03
CA ASP A 209 -11.33 4.21 -28.88
C ASP A 209 -9.86 3.91 -28.50
N THR A 210 -9.35 2.77 -28.98
CA THR A 210 -7.97 2.34 -28.70
C THR A 210 -6.92 3.35 -29.16
N SER A 211 -7.18 4.10 -30.25
CA SER A 211 -6.26 5.10 -30.78
C SER A 211 -6.24 6.36 -29.90
N ARG A 212 -7.39 6.76 -29.37
CA ARG A 212 -7.52 7.86 -28.40
C ARG A 212 -6.81 7.50 -27.09
N MET A 213 -7.02 6.29 -26.56
CA MET A 213 -6.30 5.78 -25.39
C MET A 213 -4.79 5.81 -25.58
N ARG A 214 -4.28 5.27 -26.69
CA ARG A 214 -2.83 5.27 -26.97
C ARG A 214 -2.25 6.68 -27.10
N ARG A 215 -2.99 7.61 -27.71
CA ARG A 215 -2.56 9.02 -27.80
C ARG A 215 -2.46 9.66 -26.42
N SER A 216 -3.48 9.49 -25.58
CA SER A 216 -3.47 10.00 -24.22
C SER A 216 -2.35 9.39 -23.37
N LEU A 217 -2.15 8.07 -23.44
CA LEU A 217 -1.03 7.42 -22.76
C LEU A 217 0.33 7.95 -23.24
N HIS A 218 0.50 8.20 -24.53
CA HIS A 218 1.74 8.77 -25.06
C HIS A 218 2.03 10.19 -24.54
N VAL A 219 0.98 11.00 -24.31
CA VAL A 219 1.12 12.34 -23.73
C VAL A 219 1.46 12.27 -22.24
N LEU A 220 0.86 11.32 -21.52
CA LEU A 220 1.01 11.18 -20.08
C LEU A 220 2.29 10.45 -19.66
N ASP A 221 2.83 9.59 -20.52
CA ASP A 221 4.00 8.75 -20.26
C ASP A 221 5.24 9.60 -19.92
N GLY A 222 5.96 9.19 -18.89
CA GLY A 222 7.14 9.88 -18.38
C GLY A 222 6.85 11.15 -17.59
N THR A 223 5.60 11.63 -17.55
CA THR A 223 5.18 12.78 -16.73
C THR A 223 4.22 12.34 -15.63
N PHE A 224 3.01 11.92 -16.01
CA PHE A 224 1.98 11.51 -15.05
C PHE A 224 1.92 10.00 -14.82
N VAL A 225 2.27 9.21 -15.83
CA VAL A 225 2.23 7.76 -15.77
C VAL A 225 3.57 7.14 -16.15
N LYS A 226 3.82 5.94 -15.64
CA LYS A 226 4.90 5.06 -16.08
C LYS A 226 4.28 3.84 -16.74
N ILE A 227 4.91 3.39 -17.81
CA ILE A 227 4.50 2.20 -18.56
C ILE A 227 5.66 1.21 -18.56
N TYR A 228 5.42 -0.01 -18.06
CA TYR A 228 6.40 -1.09 -18.08
C TYR A 228 5.72 -2.44 -18.33
N TYR A 229 6.51 -3.51 -18.44
CA TYR A 229 6.02 -4.86 -18.68
C TYR A 229 6.18 -5.71 -17.42
N GLU A 230 5.07 -6.28 -16.94
CA GLU A 230 5.03 -7.27 -15.87
C GLU A 230 4.57 -8.62 -16.43
N GLN A 231 5.39 -9.66 -16.27
CA GLN A 231 5.06 -11.03 -16.75
C GLN A 231 4.54 -11.07 -18.20
N SER A 232 5.14 -10.28 -19.09
CA SER A 232 4.77 -10.12 -20.51
C SER A 232 3.50 -9.31 -20.81
N HIS A 233 2.87 -8.71 -19.80
CA HIS A 233 1.71 -7.83 -19.94
C HIS A 233 2.11 -6.38 -19.66
N GLN A 234 1.53 -5.46 -20.40
CA GLN A 234 1.78 -4.03 -20.20
C GLN A 234 1.02 -3.55 -18.97
N TYR A 235 1.73 -2.93 -18.03
CA TYR A 235 1.21 -2.33 -16.81
C TYR A 235 1.41 -0.81 -16.84
N ILE A 236 0.42 -0.06 -16.36
CA ILE A 236 0.45 1.40 -16.28
C ILE A 236 0.18 1.81 -14.84
N GLU A 237 1.00 2.70 -14.31
CA GLU A 237 0.83 3.27 -12.96
C GLU A 237 1.11 4.77 -12.95
N LEU A 238 0.64 5.47 -11.91
CA LEU A 238 1.06 6.85 -11.65
C LEU A 238 2.57 6.92 -11.44
N SER A 239 3.23 7.88 -12.08
CA SER A 239 4.70 7.96 -12.09
C SER A 239 5.29 8.26 -10.70
N ASN A 240 4.51 8.92 -9.84
CA ASN A 240 4.94 9.49 -8.57
C ASN A 240 3.73 9.61 -7.59
N PRO A 241 3.85 9.26 -6.28
CA PRO A 241 2.78 9.46 -5.29
C PRO A 241 2.28 10.91 -5.12
N SER A 242 3.09 11.94 -5.39
CA SER A 242 2.65 13.35 -5.35
C SER A 242 1.56 13.65 -6.39
N ILE A 243 1.51 12.88 -7.47
CA ILE A 243 0.43 12.98 -8.47
C ILE A 243 -0.86 12.43 -7.88
N ASN A 244 -0.79 11.37 -7.08
CA ASN A 244 -1.97 10.87 -6.38
C ASN A 244 -2.50 11.92 -5.41
N ASP A 245 -1.62 12.53 -4.60
CA ASP A 245 -1.98 13.63 -3.69
C ASP A 245 -2.62 14.82 -4.43
N PHE A 246 -2.06 15.17 -5.60
CA PHE A 246 -2.63 16.17 -6.50
C PHE A 246 -4.03 15.78 -6.98
N LEU A 247 -4.20 14.56 -7.51
CA LEU A 247 -5.49 14.09 -8.02
C LEU A 247 -6.55 14.04 -6.91
N ILE A 248 -6.19 13.67 -5.68
CA ILE A 248 -7.14 13.72 -4.55
C ILE A 248 -7.66 15.15 -4.34
N ARG A 249 -6.77 16.15 -4.32
CA ARG A 249 -7.16 17.57 -4.15
C ARG A 249 -8.00 18.07 -5.31
N GLU A 250 -7.60 17.80 -6.54
CA GLU A 250 -8.35 18.24 -7.71
C GLU A 250 -9.74 17.60 -7.79
N MET A 251 -9.87 16.32 -7.39
CA MET A 251 -11.18 15.64 -7.35
C MET A 251 -12.03 16.08 -6.15
N ALA A 252 -11.42 16.58 -5.08
CA ALA A 252 -12.11 17.20 -3.95
C ALA A 252 -12.61 18.63 -4.30
N ASP A 253 -11.85 19.36 -5.11
CA ASP A 253 -12.20 20.71 -5.57
C ASP A 253 -13.28 20.67 -6.68
N ASP A 254 -13.16 19.76 -7.65
CA ASP A 254 -14.17 19.51 -8.70
C ASP A 254 -14.43 18.03 -8.96
N ASN A 255 -15.58 17.56 -8.48
CA ASN A 255 -16.05 16.19 -8.60
C ASN A 255 -16.56 15.82 -10.01
N SER A 256 -16.55 16.74 -10.99
CA SER A 256 -17.16 16.55 -12.32
C SER A 256 -16.56 15.38 -13.11
N ILE A 257 -15.22 15.23 -13.06
CA ILE A 257 -14.51 14.14 -13.73
C ILE A 257 -14.78 12.83 -13.00
N LEU A 258 -14.74 12.85 -11.66
CA LEU A 258 -15.02 11.67 -10.84
C LEU A 258 -16.44 11.14 -11.07
N ARG A 259 -17.42 12.05 -11.20
CA ARG A 259 -18.80 11.73 -11.61
C ARG A 259 -18.83 10.96 -12.93
N ARG A 260 -18.12 11.42 -13.96
CA ARG A 260 -18.07 10.75 -15.28
C ARG A 260 -17.48 9.35 -15.20
N VAL A 261 -16.44 9.17 -14.38
CA VAL A 261 -15.82 7.87 -14.13
C VAL A 261 -16.81 6.91 -13.45
N LEU A 262 -17.50 7.38 -12.40
CA LEU A 262 -18.50 6.58 -11.67
C LEU A 262 -19.70 6.17 -12.53
N LEU A 263 -20.22 7.09 -13.37
CA LEU A 263 -21.32 6.79 -14.29
C LEU A 263 -20.99 5.65 -15.28
N ASN A 264 -19.70 5.43 -15.54
CA ASN A 264 -19.22 4.39 -16.46
C ASN A 264 -18.44 3.30 -15.73
N ALA A 265 -18.61 3.16 -14.41
CA ALA A 265 -17.90 2.16 -13.64
C ALA A 265 -18.17 0.74 -14.18
N ARG A 266 -17.09 -0.03 -14.34
CA ARG A 266 -17.14 -1.43 -14.80
C ARG A 266 -16.59 -2.40 -13.76
N SER A 267 -15.87 -1.90 -12.76
CA SER A 267 -15.34 -2.70 -11.67
C SER A 267 -15.79 -2.14 -10.34
N PHE A 268 -16.15 -3.02 -9.40
CA PHE A 268 -16.46 -2.62 -8.03
C PHE A 268 -15.23 -2.01 -7.34
N GLU A 269 -14.02 -2.34 -7.80
CA GLU A 269 -12.78 -1.72 -7.30
C GLU A 269 -12.81 -0.19 -7.46
N GLN A 270 -13.47 0.33 -8.49
CA GLN A 270 -13.60 1.77 -8.67
C GLN A 270 -14.37 2.42 -7.51
N VAL A 271 -15.43 1.78 -7.03
CA VAL A 271 -16.17 2.26 -5.86
C VAL A 271 -15.35 2.08 -4.60
N ALA A 272 -14.71 0.92 -4.43
CA ALA A 272 -13.92 0.60 -3.25
C ALA A 272 -12.73 1.55 -3.06
N ASN A 273 -11.99 1.84 -4.13
CA ASN A 273 -10.78 2.64 -4.09
C ASN A 273 -11.09 4.14 -3.94
N ILE A 274 -12.19 4.62 -4.54
CA ILE A 274 -12.68 5.99 -4.28
C ILE A 274 -13.14 6.13 -2.83
N TRP A 275 -13.81 5.11 -2.27
CA TRP A 275 -14.31 5.12 -0.89
C TRP A 275 -13.20 5.29 0.15
N VAL A 276 -11.98 4.82 -0.12
CA VAL A 276 -10.82 4.96 0.78
C VAL A 276 -10.58 6.43 1.16
N TYR A 277 -10.80 7.36 0.22
CA TYR A 277 -10.56 8.80 0.41
C TYR A 277 -11.70 9.53 1.12
N HIS A 278 -12.76 8.83 1.54
CA HIS A 278 -13.85 9.42 2.31
C HIS A 278 -13.49 9.49 3.80
N PRO A 279 -13.83 10.58 4.53
CA PRO A 279 -13.50 10.72 5.96
C PRO A 279 -13.99 9.57 6.85
N SER A 280 -15.16 8.99 6.53
CA SER A 280 -15.74 7.88 7.29
C SER A 280 -15.19 6.50 6.92
N SER A 281 -14.23 6.41 5.99
CA SER A 281 -13.70 5.11 5.56
C SER A 281 -12.96 4.41 6.71
N ASN A 282 -12.27 5.17 7.58
CA ASN A 282 -11.38 4.66 8.64
C ASN A 282 -10.35 3.62 8.14
N ILE A 283 -10.12 3.53 6.82
CA ILE A 283 -9.24 2.54 6.19
C ILE A 283 -7.81 3.08 6.07
N CYS A 284 -7.67 4.40 5.88
CA CYS A 284 -6.41 5.09 5.69
C CYS A 284 -6.42 6.47 6.37
N ASP A 285 -5.36 6.80 7.12
CA ASP A 285 -5.07 8.17 7.55
C ASP A 285 -4.21 8.82 6.45
N HIS A 286 -4.84 9.42 5.42
CA HIS A 286 -4.14 10.19 4.39
C HIS A 286 -3.74 11.60 4.86
N GLY A 287 -3.71 11.84 6.17
CA GLY A 287 -3.67 13.20 6.73
C GLY A 287 -4.94 13.97 6.36
N ASP A 288 -4.84 15.27 6.11
CA ASP A 288 -5.99 16.14 5.75
C ASP A 288 -6.52 15.96 4.30
N LEU A 289 -6.10 14.92 3.58
CA LEU A 289 -6.46 14.68 2.18
C LEU A 289 -7.70 13.78 2.08
N TYR A 290 -8.87 14.40 2.00
CA TYR A 290 -10.17 13.72 1.85
C TYR A 290 -10.97 14.26 0.67
N ILE A 291 -11.83 13.40 0.11
CA ILE A 291 -12.84 13.79 -0.88
C ILE A 291 -14.21 13.69 -0.22
N ASP A 292 -14.97 14.78 -0.22
CA ASP A 292 -16.39 14.71 0.13
C ASP A 292 -17.15 14.00 -0.99
N LEU A 293 -17.61 12.78 -0.70
CA LEU A 293 -18.34 11.94 -1.64
C LEU A 293 -19.86 12.13 -1.56
N HIS A 294 -20.39 12.91 -0.60
CA HIS A 294 -21.83 13.18 -0.53
C HIS A 294 -22.43 13.74 -1.83
N PRO A 295 -21.76 14.66 -2.56
CA PRO A 295 -22.25 15.15 -3.85
C PRO A 295 -22.32 14.10 -4.97
N LEU A 296 -21.69 12.93 -4.78
CA LEU A 296 -21.62 11.81 -5.72
C LEU A 296 -22.41 10.58 -5.24
N SER A 297 -23.22 10.72 -4.19
CA SER A 297 -23.91 9.59 -3.55
C SER A 297 -24.74 8.77 -4.54
N HIS A 298 -25.42 9.42 -5.47
CA HIS A 298 -26.26 8.76 -6.47
C HIS A 298 -25.42 7.94 -7.46
N GLU A 299 -24.35 8.52 -7.97
CA GLU A 299 -23.45 7.87 -8.93
C GLU A 299 -22.66 6.73 -8.28
N ILE A 300 -22.25 6.90 -7.02
CA ILE A 300 -21.63 5.83 -6.22
C ILE A 300 -22.62 4.68 -6.00
N GLU A 301 -23.88 4.99 -5.65
CA GLU A 301 -24.91 3.97 -5.44
C GLU A 301 -25.19 3.18 -6.73
N ASP A 302 -25.35 3.86 -7.86
CA ASP A 302 -25.57 3.21 -9.15
C ASP A 302 -24.36 2.38 -9.61
N ALA A 303 -23.15 2.92 -9.48
CA ALA A 303 -21.90 2.21 -9.79
C ALA A 303 -21.75 0.94 -8.95
N ALA A 304 -22.00 1.04 -7.64
CA ALA A 304 -21.93 -0.09 -6.72
C ALA A 304 -22.96 -1.15 -7.10
N LEU A 305 -24.23 -0.77 -7.32
CA LEU A 305 -25.29 -1.69 -7.72
C LEU A 305 -25.00 -2.39 -9.05
N ALA A 306 -24.42 -1.67 -10.02
CA ALA A 306 -24.08 -2.21 -11.33
C ALA A 306 -22.93 -3.21 -11.30
N THR A 307 -22.01 -3.11 -10.33
CA THR A 307 -20.75 -3.86 -10.31
C THR A 307 -20.63 -4.88 -9.17
N LEU A 308 -21.44 -4.78 -8.10
CA LEU A 308 -21.33 -5.59 -6.87
C LEU A 308 -21.31 -7.11 -7.12
N GLU A 309 -22.19 -7.59 -8.00
CA GLU A 309 -22.32 -9.02 -8.32
C GLU A 309 -21.62 -9.43 -9.61
N VAL A 310 -21.08 -8.47 -10.37
CA VAL A 310 -20.37 -8.78 -11.62
C VAL A 310 -19.06 -9.45 -11.25
N PRO A 311 -18.80 -10.68 -11.74
CA PRO A 311 -17.49 -11.29 -11.64
C PRO A 311 -16.56 -10.57 -12.63
N THR A 312 -15.89 -9.51 -12.17
CA THR A 312 -14.81 -8.88 -12.93
C THR A 312 -13.48 -9.53 -12.55
N ALA A 313 -12.39 -9.12 -13.19
CA ALA A 313 -11.03 -9.32 -12.68
C ALA A 313 -10.76 -8.54 -11.36
N SER A 314 -11.78 -8.41 -10.50
CA SER A 314 -11.71 -7.85 -9.16
C SER A 314 -10.89 -8.79 -8.30
N THR A 315 -9.95 -8.23 -7.55
CA THR A 315 -9.17 -8.94 -6.54
C THR A 315 -10.07 -9.35 -5.37
N ARG A 316 -11.16 -8.61 -5.13
CA ARG A 316 -12.13 -8.86 -4.06
C ARG A 316 -13.17 -9.91 -4.43
N GLY A 317 -13.32 -10.93 -3.59
CA GLY A 317 -14.46 -11.85 -3.65
C GLY A 317 -15.78 -11.16 -3.33
N LEU A 318 -16.92 -11.81 -3.63
CA LEU A 318 -18.25 -11.25 -3.36
C LEU A 318 -18.43 -10.80 -1.90
N VAL A 319 -17.94 -11.58 -0.92
CA VAL A 319 -18.07 -11.24 0.50
C VAL A 319 -17.31 -9.94 0.82
N GLY A 320 -16.06 -9.79 0.35
CA GLY A 320 -15.30 -8.55 0.50
C GLY A 320 -15.99 -7.35 -0.13
N ARG A 321 -16.59 -7.51 -1.32
CA ARG A 321 -17.39 -6.43 -1.94
C ARG A 321 -18.63 -6.07 -1.13
N LEU A 322 -19.32 -7.05 -0.55
CA LEU A 322 -20.47 -6.81 0.33
C LEU A 322 -20.07 -6.05 1.61
N VAL A 323 -18.92 -6.36 2.22
CA VAL A 323 -18.38 -5.64 3.37
C VAL A 323 -18.17 -4.16 3.03
N ILE A 324 -17.50 -3.87 1.92
CA ILE A 324 -17.27 -2.49 1.48
C ILE A 324 -18.59 -1.80 1.16
N ALA A 325 -19.53 -2.48 0.49
CA ALA A 325 -20.85 -1.93 0.20
C ALA A 325 -21.63 -1.55 1.48
N LEU A 326 -21.52 -2.33 2.56
CA LEU A 326 -22.07 -1.96 3.88
C LEU A 326 -21.44 -0.67 4.42
N ARG A 327 -20.11 -0.53 4.35
CA ARG A 327 -19.40 0.66 4.81
C ARG A 327 -19.79 1.91 4.00
N VAL A 328 -19.75 1.81 2.67
CA VAL A 328 -20.12 2.89 1.75
C VAL A 328 -21.56 3.31 1.98
N SER A 329 -22.49 2.35 2.03
CA SER A 329 -23.92 2.64 2.22
C SER A 329 -24.23 3.22 3.60
N ALA A 330 -23.54 2.80 4.65
CA ALA A 330 -23.70 3.37 5.99
C ALA A 330 -23.11 4.80 6.07
N GLY A 331 -21.96 5.03 5.42
CA GLY A 331 -21.26 6.31 5.47
C GLY A 331 -21.90 7.41 4.62
N LEU A 332 -22.49 7.07 3.47
CA LEU A 332 -23.18 8.01 2.57
C LEU A 332 -24.71 7.97 2.66
N GLY A 333 -25.27 7.06 3.46
CA GLY A 333 -26.73 6.92 3.61
C GLY A 333 -27.44 6.35 2.38
N LEU A 334 -26.80 5.41 1.68
CA LEU A 334 -27.30 4.83 0.41
C LEU A 334 -28.31 3.71 0.68
N SER A 335 -29.61 4.00 0.53
CA SER A 335 -30.68 3.06 0.90
C SER A 335 -30.84 1.90 -0.10
N ARG A 336 -30.73 2.15 -1.41
CA ARG A 336 -30.89 1.10 -2.43
C ARG A 336 -29.73 0.11 -2.37
N LEU A 337 -28.51 0.59 -2.15
CA LEU A 337 -27.36 -0.28 -1.94
C LEU A 337 -27.51 -1.09 -0.65
N ASN A 338 -27.96 -0.48 0.44
CA ASN A 338 -28.28 -1.18 1.69
C ASN A 338 -29.31 -2.31 1.47
N ASP A 339 -30.42 -2.00 0.80
CA ASP A 339 -31.47 -2.97 0.51
C ASP A 339 -30.95 -4.11 -0.36
N ARG A 340 -30.14 -3.79 -1.38
CA ARG A 340 -29.52 -4.81 -2.23
C ARG A 340 -28.58 -5.70 -1.43
N VAL A 341 -27.74 -5.15 -0.57
CA VAL A 341 -26.86 -5.94 0.30
C VAL A 341 -27.69 -6.81 1.24
N ALA A 342 -28.78 -6.30 1.81
CA ALA A 342 -29.69 -7.07 2.67
C ALA A 342 -30.29 -8.27 1.94
N ASP A 343 -30.73 -8.09 0.70
CA ASP A 343 -31.23 -9.18 -0.15
C ASP A 343 -30.15 -10.24 -0.39
N LEU A 344 -28.92 -9.82 -0.68
CA LEU A 344 -27.82 -10.72 -1.00
C LEU A 344 -27.40 -11.56 0.21
N ILE A 345 -27.22 -10.93 1.38
CA ILE A 345 -26.84 -11.64 2.62
C ILE A 345 -27.98 -12.50 3.17
N SER A 346 -29.22 -12.31 2.71
CA SER A 346 -30.35 -13.19 3.08
C SER A 346 -30.25 -14.59 2.48
N VAL A 347 -29.46 -14.76 1.41
CA VAL A 347 -29.26 -16.03 0.73
C VAL A 347 -28.26 -16.89 1.50
N GLN A 348 -28.74 -18.01 2.03
CA GLN A 348 -27.92 -18.97 2.76
C GLN A 348 -26.80 -19.57 1.89
N GLY A 349 -25.62 -19.75 2.47
CA GLY A 349 -24.44 -20.33 1.81
C GLY A 349 -23.59 -19.32 1.04
N ARG A 350 -24.02 -18.06 0.94
CA ARG A 350 -23.32 -17.01 0.18
C ARG A 350 -22.08 -16.48 0.90
N ILE A 351 -22.04 -16.56 2.22
CA ILE A 351 -20.89 -16.13 3.04
C ILE A 351 -19.86 -17.27 3.16
N TYR A 352 -20.32 -18.53 3.16
CA TYR A 352 -19.51 -19.70 3.46
C TYR A 352 -18.23 -19.84 2.61
N PHE A 353 -18.27 -19.40 1.35
CA PHE A 353 -17.13 -19.49 0.42
C PHE A 353 -16.27 -18.21 0.35
N GLY A 354 -16.53 -17.22 1.21
CA GLY A 354 -15.72 -16.01 1.29
C GLY A 354 -14.30 -16.26 1.77
N GLN A 355 -13.43 -15.27 1.57
CA GLN A 355 -12.12 -15.25 2.22
C GLN A 355 -12.33 -15.09 3.74
N TYR A 356 -11.55 -15.78 4.58
CA TYR A 356 -11.78 -15.78 6.02
C TYR A 356 -11.77 -14.38 6.69
N ASP A 357 -11.01 -13.40 6.17
CA ASP A 357 -10.97 -12.05 6.76
C ASP A 357 -12.21 -11.27 6.34
N ASP A 358 -12.64 -11.38 5.08
CA ASP A 358 -13.93 -10.83 4.63
C ASP A 358 -15.10 -11.40 5.43
N ILE A 359 -15.07 -12.70 5.77
CA ILE A 359 -16.10 -13.34 6.61
C ILE A 359 -16.07 -12.75 8.03
N ALA A 360 -14.89 -12.59 8.63
CA ALA A 360 -14.75 -11.99 9.95
C ALA A 360 -15.22 -10.52 9.97
N GLU A 361 -14.84 -9.73 8.96
CA GLU A 361 -15.33 -8.36 8.79
C GLU A 361 -16.85 -8.33 8.60
N MET A 362 -17.41 -9.22 7.77
CA MET A 362 -18.86 -9.34 7.56
C MET A 362 -19.62 -9.59 8.86
N ILE A 363 -19.08 -10.44 9.75
CA ILE A 363 -19.68 -10.69 11.07
C ILE A 363 -19.72 -9.40 11.90
N ARG A 364 -18.62 -8.64 11.95
CA ARG A 364 -18.54 -7.37 12.69
C ARG A 364 -19.46 -6.29 12.11
N GLU A 365 -19.42 -6.09 10.79
CA GLU A 365 -20.24 -5.09 10.11
C GLU A 365 -21.74 -5.36 10.29
N THR A 366 -22.16 -6.64 10.22
CA THR A 366 -23.58 -7.00 10.41
C THR A 366 -24.02 -6.90 11.87
N ALA A 367 -23.13 -7.16 12.83
CA ALA A 367 -23.39 -6.97 14.26
C ALA A 367 -23.59 -5.49 14.61
N GLY A 368 -22.69 -4.62 14.13
CA GLY A 368 -22.69 -3.17 14.38
C GLY A 368 -23.66 -2.37 13.51
N SER A 369 -24.32 -2.99 12.53
CA SER A 369 -25.14 -2.28 11.55
C SER A 369 -26.29 -1.52 12.20
N ARG A 370 -26.49 -0.26 11.81
CA ARG A 370 -27.66 0.56 12.21
C ARG A 370 -28.93 0.17 11.45
N ASN A 371 -28.83 -0.59 10.36
CA ASN A 371 -29.97 -1.03 9.56
C ASN A 371 -30.64 -2.30 10.16
N PRO A 372 -31.94 -2.25 10.52
CA PRO A 372 -32.65 -3.41 11.06
C PRO A 372 -32.71 -4.62 10.12
N GLN A 373 -32.76 -4.43 8.80
CA GLN A 373 -32.79 -5.54 7.84
C GLN A 373 -31.47 -6.30 7.83
N ILE A 374 -30.34 -5.58 7.88
CA ILE A 374 -29.01 -6.19 8.00
C ILE A 374 -28.88 -6.95 9.32
N ARG A 375 -29.24 -6.31 10.46
CA ARG A 375 -29.17 -6.96 11.78
C ARG A 375 -30.03 -8.21 11.89
N LYS A 376 -31.17 -8.27 11.20
CA LYS A 376 -32.03 -9.45 11.17
C LYS A 376 -31.31 -10.68 10.63
N HIS A 377 -30.37 -10.50 9.70
CA HIS A 377 -29.59 -11.58 9.11
C HIS A 377 -28.29 -11.89 9.87
N HIS A 378 -27.86 -11.02 10.79
CA HIS A 378 -26.61 -11.19 11.54
C HIS A 378 -26.48 -12.57 12.19
N LYS A 379 -27.52 -13.09 12.86
CA LYS A 379 -27.45 -14.42 13.50
C LYS A 379 -27.18 -15.55 12.49
N ALA A 380 -27.80 -15.48 11.32
CA ALA A 380 -27.59 -16.49 10.27
C ALA A 380 -26.18 -16.39 9.69
N ILE A 381 -25.72 -15.16 9.44
CA ILE A 381 -24.36 -14.86 8.94
C ILE A 381 -23.30 -15.27 9.95
N LEU A 382 -23.53 -15.04 11.24
CA LEU A 382 -22.64 -15.47 12.32
C LEU A 382 -22.49 -16.99 12.33
N ILE A 383 -23.61 -17.73 12.30
CA ILE A 383 -23.57 -19.20 12.27
C ILE A 383 -22.87 -19.71 11.02
N GLU A 384 -23.24 -19.19 9.85
CA GLU A 384 -22.64 -19.60 8.57
C GLU A 384 -21.14 -19.27 8.51
N GLY A 385 -20.79 -18.05 8.93
CA GLY A 385 -19.42 -17.54 8.98
C GLY A 385 -18.55 -18.35 9.93
N LEU A 386 -18.98 -18.54 11.19
CA LEU A 386 -18.25 -19.39 12.14
C LEU A 386 -18.14 -20.85 11.65
N THR A 387 -19.18 -21.38 11.00
CA THR A 387 -19.10 -22.72 10.39
C THR A 387 -18.05 -22.76 9.29
N ALA A 388 -17.96 -21.73 8.45
CA ALA A 388 -16.93 -21.64 7.42
C ALA A 388 -15.53 -21.45 8.00
N LEU A 389 -15.38 -20.62 9.03
CA LEU A 389 -14.10 -20.35 9.67
C LEU A 389 -13.56 -21.57 10.42
N PHE A 390 -14.44 -22.35 11.06
CA PHE A 390 -14.03 -23.44 11.95
C PHE A 390 -14.06 -24.82 11.30
N ASN A 391 -14.90 -25.05 10.29
CA ASN A 391 -15.17 -26.39 9.77
C ASN A 391 -14.94 -26.55 8.26
N ARG A 392 -14.61 -25.47 7.53
CA ARG A 392 -14.41 -25.54 6.07
C ARG A 392 -13.10 -26.24 5.72
N ASP A 393 -12.02 -25.89 6.40
CA ASP A 393 -10.75 -26.57 6.25
C ASP A 393 -10.71 -27.79 7.16
N ARG A 394 -10.72 -28.99 6.55
CA ARG A 394 -10.67 -30.28 7.25
C ARG A 394 -9.28 -30.91 7.22
N SER A 395 -8.28 -30.18 6.73
CA SER A 395 -6.90 -30.61 6.82
C SER A 395 -6.35 -30.38 8.23
N GLU A 396 -5.15 -30.87 8.49
CA GLU A 396 -4.49 -30.75 9.80
C GLU A 396 -4.24 -29.27 10.19
N LYS A 397 -4.11 -28.35 9.24
CA LYS A 397 -4.02 -26.90 9.54
C LYS A 397 -5.34 -26.23 9.90
N GLY A 398 -6.46 -26.94 9.71
CA GLY A 398 -7.81 -26.39 9.92
C GLY A 398 -8.06 -25.96 11.36
N VAL A 399 -7.55 -26.72 12.34
CA VAL A 399 -7.74 -26.39 13.77
C VAL A 399 -7.04 -25.08 14.14
N PHE A 400 -5.85 -24.82 13.59
CA PHE A 400 -5.08 -23.60 13.83
C PHE A 400 -5.74 -22.40 13.19
N THR A 401 -6.23 -22.56 11.95
CA THR A 401 -7.05 -21.55 11.28
C THR A 401 -8.30 -21.22 12.09
N ALA A 402 -9.01 -22.24 12.60
CA ALA A 402 -10.18 -22.07 13.43
C ALA A 402 -9.84 -21.29 14.71
N GLY A 403 -8.75 -21.65 15.39
CA GLY A 403 -8.24 -20.94 16.56
C GLY A 403 -7.93 -19.48 16.30
N ILE A 404 -7.24 -19.17 15.19
CA ILE A 404 -6.92 -17.78 14.80
C ILE A 404 -8.18 -16.92 14.69
N TYR A 405 -9.20 -17.44 14.01
CA TYR A 405 -10.45 -16.70 13.82
C TYR A 405 -11.37 -16.71 15.04
N ALA A 406 -11.28 -17.73 15.89
CA ALA A 406 -11.99 -17.77 17.16
C ALA A 406 -11.51 -16.64 18.09
N HIS A 407 -10.20 -16.41 18.16
CA HIS A 407 -9.62 -15.29 18.92
C HIS A 407 -9.90 -13.93 18.28
N LYS A 408 -9.82 -13.80 16.95
CA LYS A 408 -10.20 -12.55 16.25
C LYS A 408 -11.67 -12.15 16.47
N LEU A 409 -12.54 -13.11 16.75
CA LEU A 409 -13.98 -12.92 16.94
C LEU A 409 -14.41 -13.35 18.35
N ALA A 410 -13.52 -13.23 19.34
CA ALA A 410 -13.77 -13.69 20.71
C ALA A 410 -15.07 -13.10 21.30
N GLU A 411 -15.44 -11.89 20.89
CA GLU A 411 -16.69 -11.23 21.27
C GLU A 411 -17.97 -11.91 20.74
N PHE A 412 -17.84 -12.81 19.76
CA PHE A 412 -18.94 -13.56 19.14
C PHE A 412 -18.88 -15.08 19.36
N VAL A 413 -17.84 -15.57 20.02
CA VAL A 413 -17.59 -17.01 20.23
C VAL A 413 -17.83 -17.36 21.70
N ASP A 414 -18.55 -18.46 21.96
CA ASP A 414 -18.77 -18.95 23.32
C ASP A 414 -17.44 -19.39 23.93
N GLU A 415 -17.20 -18.99 25.19
CA GLU A 415 -15.95 -19.29 25.91
C GLU A 415 -15.61 -20.78 25.90
N LYS A 416 -16.61 -21.68 26.04
CA LYS A 416 -16.36 -23.13 26.01
C LYS A 416 -15.96 -23.63 24.62
N VAL A 417 -16.44 -22.97 23.56
CA VAL A 417 -16.05 -23.29 22.18
C VAL A 417 -14.62 -22.85 21.95
N LEU A 418 -14.26 -21.65 22.41
CA LEU A 418 -12.90 -21.15 22.37
C LEU A 418 -11.95 -22.08 23.13
N ASP A 419 -12.27 -22.44 24.38
CA ASP A 419 -11.47 -23.35 25.22
C ASP A 419 -11.26 -24.72 24.55
N ASN A 420 -12.28 -25.25 23.87
CA ASN A 420 -12.20 -26.54 23.19
C ASN A 420 -11.34 -26.47 21.93
N ILE A 421 -11.48 -25.40 21.13
CA ILE A 421 -10.60 -25.17 19.98
C ILE A 421 -9.15 -25.02 20.46
N ASP A 422 -8.94 -24.28 21.56
CA ASP A 422 -7.61 -24.08 22.11
C ASP A 422 -7.00 -25.35 22.70
N ALA A 423 -7.81 -26.19 23.35
CA ALA A 423 -7.36 -27.51 23.82
C ALA A 423 -6.95 -28.42 22.65
N GLN A 424 -7.74 -28.48 21.58
CA GLN A 424 -7.43 -29.30 20.39
C GLN A 424 -6.20 -28.78 19.64
N ALA A 425 -6.14 -27.47 19.41
CA ALA A 425 -5.00 -26.85 18.76
C ALA A 425 -3.73 -27.00 19.60
N GLY A 426 -3.84 -26.89 20.93
CA GLY A 426 -2.72 -27.10 21.86
C GLY A 426 -2.21 -28.54 21.87
N GLU A 427 -3.10 -29.54 21.87
CA GLU A 427 -2.73 -30.96 21.77
C GLU A 427 -2.01 -31.26 20.45
N GLN A 428 -2.58 -30.79 19.33
CA GLN A 428 -1.99 -30.98 18.01
C GLN A 428 -0.67 -30.23 17.85
N PHE A 429 -0.56 -29.02 18.40
CA PHE A 429 0.69 -28.27 18.46
C PHE A 429 1.76 -29.05 19.22
N GLY A 430 1.42 -29.61 20.38
CA GLY A 430 2.33 -30.44 21.16
C GLY A 430 2.86 -31.65 20.38
N HIS A 431 1.99 -32.35 19.64
CA HIS A 431 2.42 -33.45 18.78
C HIS A 431 3.33 -32.99 17.63
N LEU A 432 3.04 -31.85 17.00
CA LEU A 432 3.92 -31.28 15.97
C LEU A 432 5.29 -30.88 16.54
N MET A 433 5.33 -30.40 17.78
CA MET A 433 6.58 -30.10 18.48
C MET A 433 7.38 -31.37 18.81
N GLU A 434 6.72 -32.46 19.23
CA GLU A 434 7.38 -33.76 19.43
C GLU A 434 7.98 -34.32 18.13
N LEU A 435 7.25 -34.21 17.02
CA LEU A 435 7.74 -34.58 15.69
C LEU A 435 8.92 -33.70 15.26
N TYR A 436 8.86 -32.41 15.57
CA TYR A 436 9.96 -31.50 15.30
C TYR A 436 11.24 -31.84 16.08
N GLU A 437 11.11 -32.19 17.37
CA GLU A 437 12.26 -32.50 18.23
C GLU A 437 12.84 -33.89 18.02
N PHE A 438 11.99 -34.90 17.78
CA PHE A 438 12.38 -36.31 17.82
C PHE A 438 12.05 -37.10 16.54
N GLY A 439 11.28 -36.50 15.61
CA GLY A 439 10.81 -37.14 14.40
C GLY A 439 11.76 -37.03 13.21
N SER A 440 11.41 -37.72 12.12
CA SER A 440 12.12 -37.57 10.85
C SER A 440 11.67 -36.30 10.11
N PRO A 441 12.54 -35.57 9.39
CA PRO A 441 12.16 -34.36 8.64
C PRO A 441 11.01 -34.56 7.64
N ASP A 442 10.82 -35.77 7.13
CA ASP A 442 9.76 -36.14 6.19
C ASP A 442 8.38 -36.30 6.85
N GLU A 443 8.31 -36.33 8.18
CA GLU A 443 7.08 -36.56 8.96
C GLU A 443 6.36 -35.25 9.35
N LEU A 444 6.98 -34.10 9.11
CA LEU A 444 6.45 -32.77 9.45
C LEU A 444 6.01 -32.01 8.18
N ASP A 445 4.72 -31.75 8.04
CA ASP A 445 4.20 -30.91 6.94
C ASP A 445 4.51 -29.42 7.20
N PRO A 446 5.30 -28.74 6.34
CA PRO A 446 5.70 -27.35 6.56
C PRO A 446 4.54 -26.35 6.57
N ASP A 447 3.48 -26.59 5.80
CA ASP A 447 2.32 -25.70 5.74
C ASP A 447 1.48 -25.81 7.01
N VAL A 448 1.35 -27.03 7.54
CA VAL A 448 0.66 -27.29 8.81
C VAL A 448 1.44 -26.70 9.96
N PHE A 449 2.75 -26.91 10.00
CA PHE A 449 3.62 -26.35 11.03
C PHE A 449 3.63 -24.81 10.99
N ALA A 450 3.68 -24.20 9.80
CA ALA A 450 3.59 -22.75 9.66
C ALA A 450 2.25 -22.16 10.14
N GLU A 451 1.12 -22.83 9.88
CA GLU A 451 -0.18 -22.40 10.44
C GLU A 451 -0.22 -22.60 11.97
N ALA A 452 0.37 -23.68 12.49
CA ALA A 452 0.47 -23.95 13.92
C ALA A 452 1.26 -22.85 14.66
N LEU A 453 2.39 -22.44 14.09
CA LEU A 453 3.17 -21.30 14.58
C LEU A 453 2.40 -19.97 14.47
N ARG A 454 1.61 -19.77 13.41
CA ARG A 454 0.73 -18.58 13.30
C ARG A 454 -0.34 -18.57 14.39
N TYR A 455 -0.94 -19.71 14.71
CA TYR A 455 -1.91 -19.81 15.80
C TYR A 455 -1.26 -19.53 17.17
N ILE A 456 -0.13 -20.17 17.48
CA ILE A 456 0.50 -20.01 18.79
C ILE A 456 0.98 -18.57 19.03
N SER A 457 1.35 -17.84 17.97
CA SER A 457 1.75 -16.41 18.04
C SER A 457 0.64 -15.46 18.52
N ILE A 458 -0.60 -15.94 18.67
CA ILE A 458 -1.70 -15.16 19.24
C ILE A 458 -1.57 -15.05 20.76
N PHE A 459 -1.03 -16.08 21.42
CA PHE A 459 -0.93 -16.16 22.88
C PHE A 459 0.39 -15.55 23.34
N PRO A 460 0.39 -14.45 24.12
CA PRO A 460 1.62 -13.79 24.54
C PRO A 460 2.57 -14.69 25.32
N ASP A 461 2.06 -15.62 26.13
CA ASP A 461 2.84 -16.42 27.09
C ASP A 461 3.15 -17.85 26.62
N PHE A 462 3.01 -18.16 25.32
CA PHE A 462 3.12 -19.54 24.82
C PHE A 462 4.47 -20.21 25.13
N TYR A 463 5.55 -19.43 25.18
CA TYR A 463 6.90 -19.86 25.57
C TYR A 463 6.95 -20.50 26.96
N THR A 464 6.01 -20.19 27.85
CA THR A 464 5.94 -20.78 29.18
C THR A 464 5.56 -22.27 29.12
N ASN A 465 4.69 -22.62 28.18
CA ASN A 465 4.19 -23.99 28.02
C ASN A 465 5.01 -24.78 27.00
N TRP A 466 5.63 -24.09 26.03
CA TRP A 466 6.47 -24.70 25.01
C TRP A 466 7.75 -23.88 24.80
N PRO A 467 8.73 -23.93 25.74
CA PRO A 467 9.98 -23.17 25.63
C PRO A 467 10.76 -23.52 24.36
N MET A 468 10.65 -24.76 23.90
CA MET A 468 11.28 -25.24 22.67
C MET A 468 10.53 -24.80 21.40
N ALA A 469 9.32 -24.25 21.50
CA ALA A 469 8.67 -23.62 20.35
C ALA A 469 9.41 -22.35 19.91
N GLU A 470 10.08 -21.64 20.83
CA GLU A 470 10.98 -20.55 20.52
C GLU A 470 12.21 -21.07 19.75
N ALA A 471 12.82 -22.15 20.25
CA ALA A 471 13.91 -22.86 19.58
C ALA A 471 13.48 -23.46 18.24
N ALA A 472 12.25 -23.96 18.06
CA ALA A 472 11.75 -24.46 16.79
C ALA A 472 11.38 -23.35 15.81
N MET A 473 10.90 -22.21 16.33
CA MET A 473 10.80 -20.97 15.58
C MET A 473 12.20 -20.48 15.17
N GLU A 474 13.24 -20.78 15.95
CA GLU A 474 14.66 -20.44 15.71
C GLU A 474 15.50 -21.45 14.93
N ASP A 475 15.28 -22.76 15.00
CA ASP A 475 16.05 -23.77 14.26
C ASP A 475 15.52 -23.88 12.82
N PHE A 476 14.25 -23.54 12.61
CA PHE A 476 13.79 -23.10 11.29
C PHE A 476 14.42 -21.74 10.87
N ARG A 477 15.08 -20.99 11.77
CA ARG A 477 15.86 -19.76 11.52
C ARG A 477 17.41 -19.96 11.49
N VAL A 478 18.04 -21.02 12.06
CA VAL A 478 19.50 -21.11 12.40
C VAL A 478 20.39 -21.90 11.42
N GLU A 479 19.90 -22.81 10.57
CA GLU A 479 20.73 -23.45 9.50
C GLU A 479 21.30 -22.46 8.44
N VAL A 480 21.16 -21.14 8.65
CA VAL A 480 21.45 -20.06 7.69
C VAL A 480 22.51 -19.05 8.18
N ASN A 481 22.89 -18.99 9.46
CA ASN A 481 23.46 -17.74 10.03
C ASN A 481 24.91 -17.76 10.59
N ASP A 482 25.70 -18.84 10.46
CA ASP A 482 27.11 -18.83 10.90
C ASP A 482 28.05 -18.13 9.86
N ALA A 483 28.14 -16.79 9.85
CA ALA A 483 29.35 -16.02 9.46
C ALA A 483 29.17 -14.48 9.50
N ASP A 484 29.71 -13.86 10.57
CA ASP A 484 30.41 -12.56 10.67
C ASP A 484 29.76 -11.26 10.10
N GLY A 485 29.75 -10.06 10.70
CA GLY A 485 30.50 -9.40 11.78
C GLY A 485 30.54 -7.88 11.45
N GLU A 486 30.31 -6.98 12.42
CA GLU A 486 30.12 -5.51 12.25
C GLU A 486 31.29 -4.66 12.84
N GLU A 487 31.51 -3.44 12.32
CA GLU A 487 32.37 -2.36 12.85
C GLU A 487 31.70 -0.96 12.74
N ASP A 488 31.90 -0.13 13.78
CA ASP A 488 31.27 1.18 14.10
C ASP A 488 31.93 2.42 13.42
N TYR A 489 31.20 3.56 13.36
CA TYR A 489 31.75 4.89 13.04
C TYR A 489 31.21 6.02 13.96
N GLU A 490 32.10 6.98 14.28
CA GLU A 490 31.94 8.18 15.14
C GLU A 490 31.48 9.46 14.38
N ASP A 491 30.95 10.43 15.13
CA ASP A 491 30.39 11.76 14.75
C ASP A 491 31.43 12.86 14.41
N ASP A 492 31.07 13.84 13.56
CA ASP A 492 31.87 15.04 13.18
C ASP A 492 31.10 16.40 13.20
N ASP A 493 31.86 17.51 13.34
CA ASP A 493 31.54 18.89 13.83
C ASP A 493 31.09 19.94 12.73
N PRO A 494 30.24 20.98 13.00
CA PRO A 494 29.50 21.77 11.98
C PRO A 494 30.18 22.94 11.22
N GLU A 495 31.42 23.36 11.51
CA GLU A 495 31.96 24.62 10.94
C GLU A 495 32.52 24.53 9.50
N TRP A 496 32.50 23.34 8.88
CA TRP A 496 33.01 23.08 7.53
C TRP A 496 31.96 23.14 6.40
N SER A 497 30.66 23.24 6.70
CA SER A 497 29.59 22.98 5.73
C SER A 497 29.47 24.01 4.59
N ASP A 498 29.77 25.29 4.81
CA ASP A 498 29.51 26.35 3.82
C ASP A 498 30.53 26.39 2.66
N GLY A 499 31.77 25.96 2.90
CA GLY A 499 32.80 25.87 1.85
C GLY A 499 32.51 24.76 0.84
N ILE A 500 32.08 23.61 1.36
CA ILE A 500 31.77 22.41 0.57
C ILE A 500 30.54 22.65 -0.33
N ILE A 501 29.51 23.34 0.18
CA ILE A 501 28.34 23.71 -0.61
C ILE A 501 28.71 24.59 -1.82
N TYR A 502 29.58 25.58 -1.62
CA TYR A 502 30.01 26.45 -2.69
C TYR A 502 30.75 25.67 -3.78
N GLU A 503 31.66 24.76 -3.40
CA GLU A 503 32.39 23.90 -4.35
C GLU A 503 31.45 22.99 -5.14
N ILE A 504 30.46 22.37 -4.48
CA ILE A 504 29.44 21.51 -5.12
C ILE A 504 28.66 22.30 -6.17
N MET A 505 28.15 23.49 -5.82
CA MET A 505 27.32 24.28 -6.74
C MET A 505 28.15 24.94 -7.86
N THR A 506 29.42 25.28 -7.61
CA THR A 506 30.34 25.87 -8.60
C THR A 506 30.59 24.93 -9.77
N ALA A 507 30.57 23.60 -9.56
CA ALA A 507 30.71 22.60 -10.62
C ALA A 507 29.58 22.66 -11.69
N LEU A 508 28.50 23.40 -11.45
CA LEU A 508 27.47 23.67 -12.48
C LEU A 508 27.94 24.69 -13.54
N MET A 509 28.93 25.54 -13.25
CA MET A 509 29.47 26.50 -14.22
C MET A 509 30.30 25.81 -15.31
N ASP A 510 31.04 24.75 -14.96
CA ASP A 510 31.86 23.97 -15.90
C ASP A 510 31.01 23.26 -16.98
N ILE A 511 29.71 23.05 -16.72
CA ILE A 511 28.76 22.46 -17.68
C ILE A 511 28.44 23.45 -18.82
N ALA A 512 28.49 24.76 -18.57
CA ALA A 512 28.26 25.78 -19.60
C ALA A 512 29.45 25.91 -20.57
N ASP A 513 30.64 25.47 -20.15
CA ASP A 513 31.88 25.53 -20.93
C ASP A 513 32.15 24.25 -21.76
N GLN A 514 31.29 23.22 -21.66
CA GLN A 514 31.43 21.92 -22.32
C GLN A 514 30.48 21.65 -23.51
N ASP A 515 29.62 22.60 -23.87
CA ASP A 515 28.82 22.61 -25.11
C ASP A 515 29.28 23.74 -26.07
#